data_AF-A0A969TK06-F1
#
_entry.id   AF-A0A969TK06-F1
#
_cell.length_a   1.000
_cell.length_b   1.000
_cell.length_c   1.000
_cell.angle_alpha   90.00
_cell.angle_beta   90.00
_cell.angle_gamma   90.00
#
_symmetry.space_group_name_H-M   'P 1'
#
loop_
_entity.id
_entity.type
_entity.pdbx_description
1 polymer ?
#
loop_
_entity_poly.entity_id
_entity_poly.type
_entity_poly.pdbx_seq_one_letter_code
_entity_poly.pdbx_strand_id
1 'polypeptide(L)'
;MARSDFSWVSFDFQFNAQNPQATRTFTIEGNPLSSGDGYLLIQAFDVERDDHRILINDQDLPSFDIPPQSEGSLWTTWMDRVPQSFLNRGQNRITI
;
A
#
# COMPACT_ATOMS: atom_id res chain seq x y z
N MET A 1 5.91 13.47 19.21
CA MET A 1 5.04 13.88 18.08
C MET A 1 5.36 12.95 16.93
N ALA A 2 4.43 12.07 16.54
CA ALA A 2 4.58 11.30 15.32
C ALA A 2 4.72 12.30 14.17
N ARG A 3 5.72 12.15 13.31
CA ARG A 3 5.84 13.03 12.15
C ARG A 3 4.57 12.87 11.30
N SER A 4 3.97 13.97 10.87
CA SER A 4 2.73 13.94 10.09
C SER A 4 2.93 13.45 8.65
N ASP A 5 4.12 12.95 8.32
CA ASP A 5 4.55 12.52 6.98
C ASP A 5 4.53 10.98 6.82
N PHE A 6 4.17 10.24 7.88
CA PHE A 6 4.18 8.77 7.87
C PHE A 6 2.90 8.19 8.47
N SER A 7 2.27 7.26 7.73
CA SER A 7 1.12 6.48 8.19
C SER A 7 1.46 4.99 8.15
N TRP A 8 1.47 4.33 9.31
CA TRP A 8 1.62 2.88 9.40
C TRP A 8 0.25 2.22 9.31
N VAL A 9 0.08 1.32 8.35
CA VAL A 9 -1.17 0.56 8.16
C VAL A 9 -0.82 -0.92 8.13
N SER A 10 -1.33 -1.69 9.10
CA SER A 10 -1.15 -3.14 9.15
C SER A 10 -2.39 -3.90 8.68
N PHE A 11 -2.14 -5.02 8.03
CA PHE A 11 -3.14 -5.98 7.60
C PHE A 11 -2.89 -7.30 8.31
N ASP A 12 -3.74 -7.62 9.29
CA ASP A 12 -3.78 -8.95 9.90
C ASP A 12 -4.73 -9.83 9.07
N PHE A 13 -4.35 -10.11 7.82
CA PHE A 13 -5.17 -10.83 6.85
C PHE A 13 -4.33 -11.80 6.02
N GLN A 14 -4.83 -13.02 5.84
CA GLN A 14 -4.21 -14.01 4.96
C GLN A 14 -4.93 -14.04 3.62
N PHE A 15 -4.21 -13.79 2.53
CA PHE A 15 -4.74 -13.71 1.17
C PHE A 15 -4.85 -15.10 0.51
N ASN A 16 -5.67 -16.00 1.07
CA ASN A 16 -5.77 -17.41 0.65
C ASN A 16 -7.10 -17.80 -0.06
N ALA A 17 -7.99 -16.83 -0.32
CA ALA A 17 -9.27 -17.05 -1.02
C ALA A 17 -9.15 -16.78 -2.53
N GLN A 18 -10.20 -17.08 -3.32
CA GLN A 18 -10.29 -16.54 -4.69
C GLN A 18 -10.49 -15.02 -4.65
N ASN A 19 -9.54 -14.27 -5.20
CA ASN A 19 -9.52 -12.80 -5.24
C ASN A 19 -9.72 -12.16 -3.84
N PRO A 20 -8.84 -12.48 -2.89
CA PRO A 20 -8.92 -11.91 -1.56
C PRO A 20 -8.64 -10.40 -1.64
N GLN A 21 -9.39 -9.61 -0.88
CA GLN A 21 -9.14 -8.18 -0.74
C GLN A 21 -9.23 -7.78 0.72
N ALA A 22 -8.39 -6.84 1.13
CA ALA A 22 -8.43 -6.24 2.44
C ALA A 22 -8.31 -4.72 2.32
N THR A 23 -9.17 -3.99 3.05
CA THR A 23 -9.17 -2.53 3.07
C THR A 23 -8.82 -2.00 4.45
N ARG A 24 -8.07 -0.90 4.48
CA ARG A 24 -7.76 -0.12 5.68
C ARG A 24 -7.86 1.37 5.39
N THR A 25 -8.18 2.14 6.41
CA THR A 25 -8.25 3.60 6.32
C THR A 25 -7.10 4.24 7.08
N PHE A 26 -6.61 5.37 6.59
CA PHE A 26 -5.61 6.21 7.26
C PHE A 26 -5.94 7.69 7.05
N THR A 27 -5.42 8.56 7.91
CA THR A 27 -5.75 10.01 7.89
C THR A 27 -4.51 10.84 7.60
N ILE A 28 -4.66 11.82 6.70
CA ILE A 28 -3.66 12.86 6.42
C ILE A 28 -4.24 14.21 6.89
N GLU A 29 -3.69 14.77 7.96
CA GLU A 29 -4.19 16.03 8.54
C GLU A 29 -3.90 17.28 7.67
N GLY A 30 -2.78 17.25 6.94
CA GLY A 30 -2.28 18.36 6.11
C GLY A 30 -2.66 18.27 4.62
N ASN A 31 -2.06 19.14 3.81
CA ASN A 31 -2.13 18.99 2.35
C ASN A 31 -1.21 17.84 1.94
N PRO A 32 -1.74 16.76 1.33
CA PRO A 32 -0.90 15.65 0.90
C PRO A 32 0.13 16.15 -0.13
N LEU A 33 1.38 15.72 0.05
CA LEU A 33 2.45 15.88 -0.95
C LEU A 33 2.74 17.35 -1.34
N SER A 34 2.55 18.28 -0.40
CA SER A 34 2.76 19.73 -0.64
C SER A 34 4.21 20.12 -0.97
N SER A 35 5.18 19.23 -0.76
CA SER A 35 6.61 19.53 -0.94
C SER A 35 7.42 18.37 -1.54
N GLY A 36 6.78 17.38 -2.20
CA GLY A 36 7.49 16.24 -2.77
C GLY A 36 6.61 15.07 -3.16
N ASP A 37 7.25 13.93 -3.41
CA ASP A 37 6.58 12.69 -3.79
C ASP A 37 6.13 11.87 -2.58
N GLY A 38 5.03 11.13 -2.75
CA GLY A 38 4.58 10.14 -1.79
C GLY A 38 5.21 8.80 -2.10
N TYR A 39 5.47 8.02 -1.04
CA TYR A 39 5.94 6.64 -1.20
C TYR A 39 5.12 5.70 -0.34
N LEU A 40 4.78 4.55 -0.91
CA LEU A 40 4.18 3.42 -0.23
C LEU A 40 5.27 2.38 0.01
N LEU A 41 5.55 2.06 1.27
CA LEU A 41 6.44 0.97 1.63
C LEU A 41 5.59 -0.20 2.12
N ILE A 42 5.70 -1.35 1.45
CA ILE A 42 4.97 -2.58 1.80
C ILE A 42 5.95 -3.63 2.24
N GLN A 43 5.63 -4.28 3.35
CA GLN A 43 6.28 -5.51 3.78
C GLN A 43 5.26 -6.64 3.69
N ALA A 44 5.55 -7.65 2.86
CA ALA A 44 4.69 -8.80 2.62
C ALA A 44 5.47 -10.10 2.86
N PHE A 45 4.76 -11.14 3.30
CA PHE A 45 5.33 -12.47 3.55
C PHE A 45 4.78 -13.46 2.55
N ASP A 46 5.64 -14.33 2.02
CA ASP A 46 5.25 -15.48 1.20
C ASP A 46 4.41 -15.10 -0.03
N VAL A 47 4.93 -14.14 -0.82
CA VAL A 47 4.27 -13.69 -2.05
C VAL A 47 4.57 -14.68 -3.18
N GLU A 48 3.54 -15.40 -3.62
CA GLU A 48 3.68 -16.47 -4.61
C GLU A 48 3.35 -16.03 -6.05
N ARG A 49 2.66 -14.90 -6.22
CA ARG A 49 2.13 -14.44 -7.51
C ARG A 49 2.52 -12.99 -7.78
N ASP A 50 2.34 -12.54 -9.01
CA ASP A 50 2.57 -11.15 -9.44
C ASP A 50 1.27 -10.37 -9.65
N ASP A 51 0.11 -11.02 -9.77
CA ASP A 51 -1.18 -10.40 -10.13
C ASP A 51 -1.88 -9.58 -9.03
N HIS A 52 -1.10 -9.04 -8.09
CA HIS A 52 -1.57 -8.22 -6.98
C HIS A 52 -1.91 -6.80 -7.44
N ARG A 53 -2.93 -6.18 -6.83
CA ARG A 53 -3.28 -4.78 -7.11
C ARG A 53 -3.38 -4.00 -5.83
N ILE A 54 -2.88 -2.77 -5.85
CA ILE A 54 -3.02 -1.84 -4.73
C ILE A 54 -3.86 -0.68 -5.19
N LEU A 55 -4.93 -0.43 -4.46
CA LEU A 55 -5.81 0.71 -4.71
C LEU A 55 -5.65 1.71 -3.59
N ILE A 56 -5.48 2.99 -3.93
CA ILE A 56 -5.58 4.09 -2.98
C ILE A 56 -6.79 4.92 -3.39
N ASN A 57 -7.75 5.09 -2.48
CA ASN A 57 -9.02 5.78 -2.77
C ASN A 57 -9.72 5.25 -4.03
N ASP A 58 -9.76 3.92 -4.17
CA ASP A 58 -10.33 3.19 -5.31
C ASP A 58 -9.64 3.44 -6.66
N GLN A 59 -8.49 4.13 -6.68
CA GLN A 59 -7.64 4.31 -7.85
C GLN A 59 -6.51 3.28 -7.83
N ASP A 60 -6.36 2.56 -8.94
CA ASP A 60 -5.29 1.57 -9.11
C ASP A 60 -3.92 2.25 -9.20
N LEU A 61 -2.99 1.85 -8.34
CA LEU A 61 -1.65 2.40 -8.35
C LEU A 61 -0.95 1.93 -9.63
N PRO A 62 -0.50 2.84 -10.51
CA PRO A 62 -0.06 2.49 -11.86
C PRO A 62 1.25 1.69 -11.91
N SER A 63 1.99 1.65 -10.80
CA SER A 63 3.02 0.67 -10.54
C SER A 63 2.46 -0.33 -9.53
N PHE A 64 2.48 -1.62 -9.86
CA PHE A 64 2.89 -2.70 -8.96
C PHE A 64 2.79 -4.07 -9.63
N ASP A 65 3.83 -4.86 -9.41
CA ASP A 65 3.72 -6.28 -9.05
C ASP A 65 4.58 -6.41 -7.78
N ILE A 66 4.06 -6.95 -6.65
CA ILE A 66 4.97 -7.44 -5.60
C ILE A 66 5.68 -8.64 -6.23
N PRO A 67 7.02 -8.63 -6.38
CA PRO A 67 7.67 -9.69 -7.11
C PRO A 67 7.42 -11.04 -6.41
N PRO A 68 6.90 -12.05 -7.13
CA PRO A 68 6.76 -13.38 -6.59
C PRO A 68 8.14 -13.90 -6.20
N GLN A 69 8.20 -14.62 -5.11
CA GLN A 69 9.43 -15.22 -4.64
C GLN A 69 9.60 -16.62 -5.26
N SER A 70 10.81 -16.93 -5.71
CA SER A 70 11.13 -18.26 -6.24
C SER A 70 11.25 -19.34 -5.15
N GLU A 71 11.52 -18.92 -3.91
CA GLU A 71 11.61 -19.79 -2.73
C GLU A 71 10.77 -19.19 -1.59
N GLY A 72 9.86 -19.99 -1.03
CA GLY A 72 8.75 -19.54 -0.18
C GLY A 72 9.12 -18.95 1.18
N SER A 73 8.09 -18.53 1.91
CA SER A 73 8.06 -18.10 3.33
C SER A 73 9.14 -17.11 3.75
N LEU A 74 9.33 -16.05 2.95
CA LEU A 74 10.22 -14.93 3.28
C LEU A 74 9.47 -13.61 3.33
N TRP A 75 9.96 -12.70 4.17
CA TRP A 75 9.52 -11.32 4.20
C TRP A 75 10.27 -10.50 3.15
N THR A 76 9.52 -9.79 2.31
CA THR A 76 10.06 -8.85 1.33
C THR A 76 9.52 -7.46 1.56
N THR A 77 10.37 -6.47 1.36
CA THR A 77 9.98 -5.05 1.39
C THR A 77 10.06 -4.49 0.00
N TRP A 78 8.98 -3.83 -0.42
CA TRP A 78 8.90 -3.12 -1.68
C TRP A 78 8.49 -1.66 -1.45
N MET A 79 8.96 -0.77 -2.31
CA MET A 79 8.62 0.65 -2.27
C MET A 79 8.07 1.10 -3.61
N ASP A 80 6.98 1.85 -3.55
CA ASP A 80 6.35 2.45 -4.72
C ASP A 80 6.12 3.94 -4.57
N ARG A 81 6.04 4.63 -5.71
CA ARG A 81 5.70 6.05 -5.75
C ARG A 81 4.18 6.22 -5.78
N VAL A 82 3.66 7.05 -4.90
CA VAL A 82 2.25 7.45 -4.86
C VAL A 82 2.07 8.78 -5.60
N PRO A 83 1.31 8.82 -6.71
CA PRO A 83 1.06 10.07 -7.42
C PRO A 83 0.24 11.06 -6.58
N GLN A 84 0.44 12.36 -6.81
CA GLN A 84 -0.20 13.42 -6.02
C GLN A 84 -1.73 13.35 -6.01
N SER A 85 -2.36 12.89 -7.10
CA SER A 85 -3.82 12.80 -7.23
C SER A 85 -4.46 11.66 -6.44
N PHE A 86 -3.67 10.75 -5.85
CA PHE A 86 -4.19 9.56 -5.18
C PHE A 86 -4.55 9.81 -3.71
N LEU A 87 -4.00 10.88 -3.11
CA LEU A 87 -4.17 11.17 -1.69
C LEU A 87 -5.03 12.41 -1.48
N ASN A 88 -5.91 12.31 -0.49
CA ASN A 88 -6.79 13.38 -0.05
C ASN A 88 -6.34 13.87 1.33
N ARG A 89 -6.61 15.16 1.61
CA ARG A 89 -6.63 15.64 2.99
C ARG A 89 -7.80 14.96 3.73
N GLY A 90 -7.56 14.54 4.95
CA GLY A 90 -8.49 13.77 5.77
C GLY A 90 -8.34 12.27 5.54
N GLN A 91 -9.48 11.55 5.50
CA GLN A 91 -9.49 10.10 5.42
C GLN A 91 -9.17 9.61 4.01
N ASN A 92 -8.29 8.61 3.94
CA ASN A 92 -7.93 7.86 2.75
C ASN A 92 -8.19 6.37 3.01
N ARG A 93 -8.33 5.58 1.95
CA ARG A 93 -8.34 4.13 2.03
C ARG A 93 -7.24 3.52 1.18
N ILE A 94 -6.70 2.42 1.65
CA ILE A 94 -5.84 1.52 0.89
C ILE A 94 -6.51 0.15 0.85
N THR A 95 -6.57 -0.44 -0.35
CA THR A 95 -7.02 -1.81 -0.58
C THR A 95 -5.90 -2.58 -1.25
N ILE A 96 -5.68 -3.79 -0.76
CA ILE A 96 -4.77 -4.80 -1.33
C ILE A 96 -5.62 -6.03 -1.66
#